data_AF-A0A1Y4TIR4-F1
#
_entry.id   AF-A0A1Y4TIR4-F1
#
_cell.length_a   1.000
_cell.length_b   1.000
_cell.length_c   1.000
_cell.angle_alpha   90.00
_cell.angle_beta   90.00
_cell.angle_gamma   90.00
#
_symmetry.space_group_name_H-M   'P 1'
#
loop_
_entity.id
_entity.type
_entity.pdbx_description
1 polymer ?
#
loop_
_entity_poly.entity_id
_entity_poly.type
_entity_poly.pdbx_seq_one_letter_code
_entity_poly.pdbx_strand_id
1 'polypeptide(L)'
;MYLCLSHPLNLRDHAFPGAPTLKLTPFEVIGENDSACNTWRVELFNHFGTHMDGPNHFNPQGRQLWQLPLSTFVSEAPLLLDIPKGEGEAVTPEDLLPYDEALQKADMLFIRSGFEAVRAQDNQRYSSRGPCVSAAAARLIVDRWPHLKAVGMDWISLSSPLNLADGIRAHQIMLGLDGGQPVQIIEDVALAQVDPARLEKIFVMPLFVEGIDSAPVTILACLRDN
;
A
#
# COMPACT_ATOMS: atom_id res chain seq x y z
N MET A 1 -3.63 18.81 -11.92
CA MET A 1 -4.88 18.17 -11.39
C MET A 1 -4.55 17.21 -10.22
N TYR A 2 -5.47 16.92 -9.30
CA TYR A 2 -5.26 15.94 -8.22
C TYR A 2 -6.20 14.74 -8.29
N LEU A 3 -5.70 13.55 -7.95
CA LEU A 3 -6.47 12.30 -7.86
C LEU A 3 -6.17 11.59 -6.52
N CYS A 4 -7.20 11.09 -5.85
CA CYS A 4 -7.03 10.26 -4.66
C CYS A 4 -6.77 8.80 -5.08
N LEU A 5 -5.69 8.19 -4.60
CA LEU A 5 -5.35 6.79 -4.88
C LEU A 5 -5.63 5.86 -3.68
N SER A 6 -6.55 6.26 -2.80
CA SER A 6 -6.96 5.47 -1.63
C SER A 6 -8.44 5.11 -1.69
N HIS A 7 -8.78 3.89 -1.29
CA HIS A 7 -10.17 3.50 -1.11
C HIS A 7 -10.74 4.14 0.16
N PRO A 8 -11.96 4.72 0.13
CA PRO A 8 -12.63 5.15 1.34
C PRO A 8 -12.84 3.97 2.29
N LEU A 9 -12.35 4.09 3.52
CA LEU A 9 -12.54 3.07 4.55
C LEU A 9 -14.03 2.91 4.84
N ASN A 10 -14.51 1.66 4.85
CA ASN A 10 -15.90 1.37 5.16
C ASN A 10 -16.06 0.02 5.89
N LEU A 11 -17.22 -0.16 6.53
CA LEU A 11 -17.50 -1.33 7.39
C LEU A 11 -17.71 -2.66 6.63
N ARG A 12 -17.83 -2.62 5.31
CA ARG A 12 -18.10 -3.80 4.47
C ARG A 12 -16.83 -4.41 3.89
N ASP A 13 -15.73 -3.66 3.93
CA ASP A 13 -14.46 -4.13 3.40
C ASP A 13 -13.84 -5.18 4.34
N HIS A 14 -13.31 -6.22 3.73
CA HIS A 14 -12.53 -7.25 4.37
C HIS A 14 -11.07 -6.81 4.46
N ALA A 15 -10.43 -7.14 5.58
CA ALA A 15 -8.98 -7.06 5.74
C ALA A 15 -8.32 -8.32 5.15
N PHE A 16 -7.00 -8.42 5.25
CA PHE A 16 -6.30 -9.69 5.07
C PHE A 16 -6.95 -10.80 5.93
N PRO A 17 -7.08 -12.06 5.45
CA PRO A 17 -7.81 -13.09 6.19
C PRO A 17 -7.35 -13.26 7.64
N GLY A 18 -8.30 -13.14 8.57
CA GLY A 18 -8.06 -13.22 10.02
C GLY A 18 -7.68 -11.89 10.67
N ALA A 19 -7.35 -10.85 9.89
CA ALA A 19 -7.11 -9.52 10.43
C ALA A 19 -8.45 -8.83 10.79
N PRO A 20 -8.44 -7.99 11.83
CA PRO A 20 -9.60 -7.21 12.24
C PRO A 20 -9.89 -6.04 11.28
N THR A 21 -11.12 -5.53 11.33
CA THR A 21 -11.62 -4.46 10.44
C THR A 21 -12.06 -3.21 11.22
N LEU A 22 -12.41 -2.16 10.49
CA LEU A 22 -12.93 -0.89 11.03
C LEU A 22 -14.20 -1.09 11.88
N LYS A 23 -14.26 -0.41 13.03
CA LYS A 23 -15.52 -0.19 13.75
C LYS A 23 -15.75 1.31 13.97
N LEU A 24 -17.01 1.70 13.83
CA LEU A 24 -17.48 3.06 14.09
C LEU A 24 -18.51 3.02 15.20
N THR A 25 -18.32 3.82 16.25
CA THR A 25 -19.31 3.99 17.33
C THR A 25 -19.64 5.49 17.46
N PRO A 26 -20.91 5.91 17.38
CA PRO A 26 -21.25 7.31 17.62
C PRO A 26 -20.93 7.69 19.07
N PHE A 27 -20.40 8.89 19.28
CA PHE A 27 -20.21 9.49 20.59
C PHE A 27 -21.21 10.63 20.81
N GLU A 28 -21.30 11.55 19.86
CA GLU A 28 -22.30 12.62 19.80
C GLU A 28 -22.95 12.66 18.42
N VAL A 29 -24.26 12.89 18.38
CA VAL A 29 -25.05 12.96 17.15
C VAL A 29 -25.91 14.22 17.21
N ILE A 30 -25.77 15.08 16.20
CA ILE A 30 -26.55 16.33 16.12
C ILE A 30 -28.04 16.04 16.25
N GLY A 31 -28.70 16.73 17.19
CA GLY A 31 -30.13 16.57 17.44
C GLY A 31 -30.49 15.48 18.46
N GLU A 32 -29.51 14.72 18.96
CA GLU A 32 -29.69 13.78 20.07
C GLU A 32 -29.05 14.34 21.35
N ASN A 33 -29.75 14.23 22.47
CA ASN A 33 -29.27 14.64 23.81
C ASN A 33 -28.67 16.06 23.83
N ASP A 34 -29.28 17.00 23.09
CA ASP A 34 -28.82 18.40 22.93
C ASP A 34 -27.40 18.56 22.35
N SER A 35 -26.87 17.54 21.66
CA SER A 35 -25.55 17.60 21.02
C SER A 35 -25.54 18.57 19.83
N ALA A 36 -24.54 19.45 19.78
CA ALA A 36 -24.39 20.47 18.73
C ALA A 36 -23.48 20.04 17.56
N CYS A 37 -22.79 18.91 17.67
CA CYS A 37 -21.88 18.39 16.66
C CYS A 37 -21.96 16.86 16.53
N ASN A 38 -21.36 16.33 15.46
CA ASN A 38 -21.19 14.89 15.27
C ASN A 38 -19.78 14.50 15.70
N THR A 39 -19.68 13.58 16.64
CA THR A 39 -18.40 13.02 17.12
C THR A 39 -18.49 11.51 17.07
N TRP A 40 -17.47 10.86 16.53
CA TRP A 40 -17.42 9.40 16.39
C TRP A 40 -16.14 8.84 16.99
N ARG A 41 -16.25 7.70 17.67
CA ARG A 41 -15.11 6.85 17.98
C ARG A 41 -14.83 5.94 16.79
N VAL A 42 -13.60 5.99 16.32
CA VAL A 42 -13.08 5.18 15.22
C VAL A 42 -12.09 4.17 15.79
N GLU A 43 -12.40 2.88 15.69
CA GLU A 43 -11.46 1.79 15.98
C GLU A 43 -10.88 1.33 14.65
N LEU A 44 -9.60 1.65 14.42
CA LEU A 44 -8.92 1.47 13.15
C LEU A 44 -7.65 0.63 13.38
N PHE A 45 -7.53 -0.44 12.62
CA PHE A 45 -6.32 -1.26 12.59
C PHE A 45 -5.36 -0.72 11.54
N ASN A 46 -4.07 -0.78 11.84
CA ASN A 46 -3.06 -0.07 11.07
C ASN A 46 -2.83 -0.65 9.65
N HIS A 47 -3.13 -1.93 9.48
CA HIS A 47 -3.05 -2.70 8.23
C HIS A 47 -4.42 -2.86 7.53
N PHE A 48 -5.27 -1.82 7.58
CA PHE A 48 -6.63 -1.87 7.04
C PHE A 48 -6.89 -0.80 5.98
N GLY A 49 -7.43 -1.23 4.83
CA GLY A 49 -7.63 -0.39 3.65
C GLY A 49 -6.30 0.01 3.00
N THR A 50 -6.29 1.10 2.24
CA THR A 50 -5.04 1.63 1.68
C THR A 50 -4.11 2.06 2.81
N HIS A 51 -2.97 1.41 2.95
CA HIS A 51 -2.05 1.62 4.07
C HIS A 51 -0.59 1.52 3.64
N MET A 52 0.31 1.96 4.51
CA MET A 52 1.75 1.92 4.27
C MET A 52 2.50 1.27 5.42
N ASP A 53 3.33 0.28 5.09
CA ASP A 53 4.17 -0.43 6.04
C ASP A 53 5.56 0.17 6.15
N GLY A 54 5.95 0.41 7.39
CA GLY A 54 7.30 0.80 7.75
C GLY A 54 8.20 -0.41 8.05
N PRO A 55 9.52 -0.19 8.15
CA PRO A 55 10.49 -1.26 8.41
C PRO A 55 10.16 -2.12 9.64
N ASN A 56 9.63 -1.51 10.71
CA ASN A 56 9.32 -2.21 11.96
C ASN A 56 8.30 -3.36 11.80
N HIS A 57 7.52 -3.40 10.72
CA HIS A 57 6.49 -4.42 10.51
C HIS A 57 7.07 -5.85 10.43
N PHE A 58 8.21 -6.02 9.75
CA PHE A 58 8.92 -7.32 9.66
C PHE A 58 10.40 -7.28 10.09
N ASN A 59 10.91 -6.12 10.53
CA ASN A 59 12.25 -5.98 11.09
C ASN A 59 12.17 -5.43 12.52
N PRO A 60 12.47 -6.23 13.56
CA PRO A 60 12.43 -5.79 14.96
C PRO A 60 13.36 -4.62 15.30
N GLN A 61 14.40 -4.40 14.49
CA GLN A 61 15.32 -3.25 14.61
C GLN A 61 14.99 -2.12 13.61
N GLY A 62 13.94 -2.30 12.81
CA GLY A 62 13.46 -1.33 11.85
C GLY A 62 12.85 -0.11 12.54
N ARG A 63 13.00 1.05 11.90
CA ARG A 63 12.36 2.30 12.35
C ARG A 63 10.83 2.16 12.30
N GLN A 64 10.17 2.78 13.26
CA GLN A 64 8.71 2.92 13.24
C GLN A 64 8.29 3.95 12.18
N LEU A 65 7.05 3.85 11.71
CA LEU A 65 6.60 4.63 10.56
C LEU A 65 6.72 6.15 10.78
N TRP A 66 6.34 6.63 11.98
CA TRP A 66 6.41 8.06 12.34
C TRP A 66 7.85 8.61 12.47
N GLN A 67 8.86 7.73 12.51
CA GLN A 67 10.27 8.10 12.61
C GLN A 67 10.96 8.19 11.24
N LEU A 68 10.26 7.81 10.16
CA LEU A 68 10.80 7.90 8.81
C LEU A 68 10.92 9.37 8.39
N PRO A 69 11.95 9.73 7.60
CA PRO A 69 12.08 11.09 7.09
C PRO A 69 10.87 11.45 6.21
N LEU A 70 10.41 12.70 6.28
CA LEU A 70 9.22 13.14 5.51
C LEU A 70 9.35 12.90 4.00
N SER A 71 10.58 12.90 3.46
CA SER A 71 10.86 12.61 2.05
C SER A 71 10.52 11.17 1.63
N THR A 72 10.36 10.23 2.57
CA THR A 72 9.86 8.88 2.30
C THR A 72 8.41 8.91 1.78
N PHE A 73 7.62 9.86 2.28
CA PHE A 73 6.19 9.99 2.00
C PHE A 73 5.89 10.84 0.75
N VAL A 74 6.93 11.33 0.08
CA VAL A 74 6.81 12.15 -1.13
C VAL A 74 7.63 11.52 -2.25
N SER A 75 6.95 11.20 -3.35
CA SER A 75 7.58 10.73 -4.58
C SER A 75 7.62 11.86 -5.59
N GLU A 76 8.82 12.20 -6.04
CA GLU A 76 9.07 13.21 -7.08
C GLU A 76 9.16 12.58 -8.48
N ALA A 77 9.31 11.26 -8.56
CA ALA A 77 9.39 10.50 -9.81
C ALA A 77 8.60 9.19 -9.67
N PRO A 78 7.26 9.25 -9.54
CA PRO A 78 6.45 8.05 -9.45
C PRO A 78 6.43 7.31 -10.79
N LEU A 79 6.50 5.99 -10.74
CA LEU A 79 6.33 5.10 -11.88
C LEU A 79 5.14 4.18 -11.63
N LEU A 80 4.21 4.12 -12.59
CA LEU A 80 3.12 3.16 -12.61
C LEU A 80 3.36 2.16 -13.73
N LEU A 81 3.42 0.88 -13.39
CA LEU A 81 3.54 -0.23 -14.33
C LEU A 81 2.24 -1.04 -14.40
N ASP A 82 1.80 -1.32 -15.62
CA ASP A 82 0.71 -2.25 -15.90
C ASP A 82 1.27 -3.67 -15.99
N ILE A 83 1.07 -4.45 -14.94
CA ILE A 83 1.53 -5.84 -14.83
C ILE A 83 0.32 -6.70 -14.42
N PRO A 84 -0.50 -7.16 -15.39
CA PRO A 84 -1.72 -7.89 -15.09
C PRO A 84 -1.44 -9.15 -14.26
N LYS A 85 -2.20 -9.34 -13.17
CA LYS A 85 -2.15 -10.53 -12.32
C LYS A 85 -3.55 -10.96 -11.88
N GLY A 86 -3.76 -12.26 -11.88
CA GLY A 86 -4.95 -12.92 -11.37
C GLY A 86 -4.75 -13.47 -9.97
N GLU A 87 -5.67 -14.35 -9.57
CA GLU A 87 -5.66 -14.94 -8.23
C GLU A 87 -4.40 -15.73 -7.92
N GLY A 88 -3.75 -15.43 -6.80
CA GLY A 88 -2.55 -16.13 -6.34
C GLY A 88 -1.35 -16.04 -7.27
N GLU A 89 -1.43 -15.28 -8.37
CA GLU A 89 -0.30 -15.03 -9.24
C GLU A 89 0.67 -14.06 -8.57
N ALA A 90 1.96 -14.30 -8.79
CA ALA A 90 3.01 -13.45 -8.25
C ALA A 90 3.58 -12.53 -9.32
N VAL A 91 3.91 -11.30 -8.93
CA VAL A 91 4.89 -10.48 -9.65
C VAL A 91 6.27 -11.11 -9.46
N THR A 92 6.95 -11.39 -10.57
CA THR A 92 8.25 -12.06 -10.61
C THR A 92 9.34 -11.10 -11.14
N PRO A 93 10.64 -11.44 -10.97
CA PRO A 93 11.73 -10.70 -11.59
C PRO A 93 11.53 -10.44 -13.10
N GLU A 94 11.03 -11.42 -13.84
CA GLU A 94 10.83 -11.35 -15.28
C GLU A 94 9.79 -10.29 -15.68
N ASP A 95 8.81 -10.00 -14.81
CA ASP A 95 7.84 -8.94 -15.05
C ASP A 95 8.45 -7.54 -14.92
N LEU A 96 9.50 -7.40 -14.10
CA LEU A 96 10.10 -6.10 -13.74
C LEU A 96 11.33 -5.75 -14.59
N LEU A 97 12.13 -6.74 -14.98
CA LEU A 97 13.36 -6.57 -15.75
C LEU A 97 13.19 -5.78 -17.07
N PRO A 98 12.08 -5.91 -17.83
CA PRO A 98 11.84 -5.09 -19.03
C PRO A 98 11.78 -3.58 -18.76
N TYR A 99 11.52 -3.17 -17.51
CA TYR A 99 11.36 -1.78 -17.10
C TYR A 99 12.58 -1.21 -16.36
N ASP A 100 13.73 -1.88 -16.41
CA ASP A 100 14.93 -1.53 -15.64
C ASP A 100 15.32 -0.04 -15.77
N GLU A 101 15.34 0.51 -17.00
CA GLU A 101 15.69 1.91 -17.22
C GLU A 101 14.70 2.91 -16.60
N ALA A 102 13.42 2.55 -16.55
CA ALA A 102 12.39 3.39 -15.93
C ALA A 102 12.48 3.31 -14.41
N LEU A 103 12.67 2.10 -13.88
CA LEU A 103 12.81 1.84 -12.43
C LEU A 103 14.06 2.53 -11.86
N GLN A 104 15.16 2.62 -12.62
CA GLN A 104 16.35 3.38 -12.23
C GLN A 104 16.11 4.90 -12.07
N LYS A 105 15.04 5.44 -12.65
CA LYS A 105 14.69 6.86 -12.58
C LYS A 105 13.55 7.15 -11.61
N ALA A 106 12.84 6.13 -11.17
CA ALA A 106 11.70 6.25 -10.29
C ALA A 106 12.12 6.25 -8.82
N ASP A 107 11.43 7.01 -7.96
CA ASP A 107 11.63 6.96 -6.51
C ASP A 107 10.47 6.27 -5.76
N MET A 108 9.40 5.93 -6.49
CA MET A 108 8.29 5.11 -6.00
C MET A 108 7.70 4.33 -7.17
N LEU A 109 7.47 3.04 -6.96
CA LEU A 109 6.86 2.15 -7.95
C LEU A 109 5.41 1.86 -7.53
N PHE A 110 4.48 1.90 -8.47
CA PHE A 110 3.14 1.36 -8.34
C PHE A 110 2.94 0.25 -9.38
N ILE A 111 2.32 -0.84 -8.97
CA ILE A 111 2.00 -1.98 -9.82
C ILE A 111 0.48 -2.08 -9.91
N ARG A 112 -0.05 -1.90 -11.11
CA ARG A 112 -1.47 -2.11 -11.41
C ARG A 112 -1.65 -3.47 -12.07
N SER A 113 -2.29 -4.37 -11.35
CA SER A 113 -2.65 -5.71 -11.81
C SER A 113 -4.02 -5.76 -12.48
N GLY A 114 -4.89 -4.78 -12.18
CA GLY A 114 -6.30 -4.81 -12.54
C GLY A 114 -7.16 -5.63 -11.58
N PHE A 115 -6.55 -6.24 -10.55
CA PHE A 115 -7.26 -7.04 -9.55
C PHE A 115 -8.17 -6.18 -8.63
N GLU A 116 -7.93 -4.86 -8.58
CA GLU A 116 -8.82 -3.88 -7.95
C GLU A 116 -10.29 -4.04 -8.38
N ALA A 117 -10.54 -4.45 -9.64
CA ALA A 117 -11.90 -4.66 -10.14
C ALA A 117 -12.67 -5.73 -9.33
N VAL A 118 -11.97 -6.72 -8.77
CA VAL A 118 -12.55 -7.77 -7.93
C VAL A 118 -12.99 -7.20 -6.58
N ARG A 119 -12.31 -6.17 -6.06
CA ARG A 119 -12.63 -5.53 -4.76
C ARG A 119 -14.09 -5.12 -4.65
N ALA A 120 -14.63 -4.51 -5.70
CA ALA A 120 -16.01 -4.03 -5.76
C ALA A 120 -17.03 -5.13 -6.10
N GLN A 121 -16.60 -6.18 -6.81
CA GLN A 121 -17.47 -7.26 -7.27
C GLN A 121 -17.65 -8.35 -6.20
N ASP A 122 -16.54 -8.74 -5.56
CA ASP A 122 -16.46 -9.81 -4.57
C ASP A 122 -15.30 -9.52 -3.62
N ASN A 123 -15.58 -8.75 -2.56
CA ASN A 123 -14.56 -8.27 -1.63
C ASN A 123 -13.94 -9.42 -0.80
N GLN A 124 -14.69 -10.49 -0.52
CA GLN A 124 -14.16 -11.67 0.15
C GLN A 124 -13.14 -12.40 -0.74
N ARG A 125 -13.45 -12.55 -2.03
CA ARG A 125 -12.52 -13.12 -3.02
C ARG A 125 -11.29 -12.24 -3.21
N TYR A 126 -11.48 -10.92 -3.27
CA TYR A 126 -10.39 -9.95 -3.33
C TYR A 126 -9.42 -10.12 -2.16
N SER A 127 -9.95 -10.20 -0.94
CA SER A 127 -9.18 -10.37 0.29
C SER A 127 -8.46 -11.74 0.37
N SER A 128 -9.14 -12.83 0.00
CA SER A 128 -8.64 -14.18 0.28
C SER A 128 -7.82 -14.82 -0.83
N ARG A 129 -7.85 -14.26 -2.05
CA ARG A 129 -7.28 -14.91 -3.24
C ARG A 129 -6.41 -13.99 -4.10
N GLY A 130 -6.09 -12.79 -3.61
CA GLY A 130 -5.36 -11.78 -4.37
C GLY A 130 -3.96 -12.21 -4.86
N PRO A 131 -3.40 -11.45 -5.81
CA PRO A 131 -2.00 -11.55 -6.22
C PRO A 131 -1.00 -11.35 -5.07
N CYS A 132 0.28 -11.47 -5.38
CA CYS A 132 1.37 -11.07 -4.48
C CYS A 132 2.60 -10.56 -5.23
N VAL A 133 3.59 -10.06 -4.49
CA VAL A 133 4.96 -9.90 -4.97
C VAL A 133 5.78 -11.07 -4.47
N SER A 134 6.49 -11.76 -5.37
CA SER A 134 7.34 -12.88 -4.94
C SER A 134 8.54 -12.42 -4.13
N ALA A 135 9.07 -13.27 -3.25
CA ALA A 135 10.31 -12.97 -2.53
C ALA A 135 11.50 -12.71 -3.48
N ALA A 136 11.51 -13.35 -4.64
CA ALA A 136 12.52 -13.12 -5.68
C ALA A 136 12.39 -11.73 -6.31
N ALA A 137 11.16 -11.25 -6.58
CA ALA A 137 10.93 -9.89 -7.05
C ALA A 137 11.29 -8.86 -5.97
N ALA A 138 10.90 -9.09 -4.71
CA ALA A 138 11.31 -8.25 -3.58
C ALA A 138 12.85 -8.13 -3.48
N ARG A 139 13.56 -9.26 -3.62
CA ARG A 139 15.04 -9.27 -3.66
C ARG A 139 15.59 -8.44 -4.82
N LEU A 140 15.06 -8.63 -6.01
CA LEU A 140 15.47 -7.86 -7.18
C LEU A 140 15.27 -6.35 -6.94
N ILE A 141 14.13 -5.96 -6.36
CA ILE A 141 13.80 -4.56 -6.10
C ILE A 141 14.83 -3.91 -5.18
N VAL A 142 15.09 -4.51 -4.01
CA VAL A 142 16.00 -3.91 -3.01
C VAL A 142 17.46 -3.91 -3.47
N ASP A 143 17.88 -4.91 -4.25
CA ASP A 143 19.27 -5.02 -4.71
C ASP A 143 19.55 -4.14 -5.93
N ARG A 144 18.59 -4.02 -6.86
CA ARG A 144 18.79 -3.39 -8.17
C ARG A 144 18.36 -1.93 -8.23
N TRP A 145 17.34 -1.55 -7.45
CA TRP A 145 16.79 -0.19 -7.44
C TRP A 145 16.76 0.38 -6.02
N PRO A 146 17.93 0.52 -5.35
CA PRO A 146 18.01 0.90 -3.93
C PRO A 146 17.54 2.33 -3.62
N HIS A 147 17.28 3.14 -4.65
CA HIS A 147 16.73 4.49 -4.55
C HIS A 147 15.20 4.53 -4.49
N LEU A 148 14.51 3.40 -4.77
CA LEU A 148 13.07 3.28 -4.54
C LEU A 148 12.78 3.41 -3.05
N LYS A 149 11.90 4.35 -2.70
CA LYS A 149 11.44 4.57 -1.32
C LYS A 149 10.32 3.61 -0.96
N ALA A 150 9.41 3.35 -1.91
CA ALA A 150 8.28 2.46 -1.69
C ALA A 150 7.82 1.76 -2.97
N VAL A 151 7.10 0.66 -2.78
CA VAL A 151 6.36 -0.07 -3.82
C VAL A 151 4.90 -0.17 -3.40
N GLY A 152 3.98 0.27 -4.27
CA GLY A 152 2.55 0.22 -4.08
C GLY A 152 1.83 -0.75 -5.02
N MET A 153 0.71 -1.33 -4.59
CA MET A 153 -0.04 -2.32 -5.36
C MET A 153 -1.55 -2.20 -5.20
N ASP A 154 -2.30 -2.58 -6.24
CA ASP A 154 -3.77 -2.53 -6.30
C ASP A 154 -4.46 -3.81 -5.80
N TRP A 155 -3.82 -4.52 -4.89
CA TRP A 155 -4.37 -5.68 -4.19
C TRP A 155 -4.06 -5.60 -2.68
N ILE A 156 -4.74 -6.46 -1.91
CA ILE A 156 -4.87 -6.28 -0.46
C ILE A 156 -3.56 -6.37 0.34
N SER A 157 -2.55 -7.09 -0.16
CA SER A 157 -1.24 -7.20 0.49
C SER A 157 -0.11 -7.63 -0.45
N LEU A 158 1.13 -7.24 -0.16
CA LEU A 158 2.34 -7.79 -0.79
C LEU A 158 2.35 -9.33 -0.72
N SER A 159 1.70 -9.92 0.30
CA SER A 159 1.46 -11.36 0.41
C SER A 159 0.11 -11.78 -0.18
N SER A 160 0.08 -12.99 -0.72
CA SER A 160 -1.17 -13.68 -1.03
C SER A 160 -1.47 -14.70 0.08
N PRO A 161 -2.73 -14.80 0.55
CA PRO A 161 -3.14 -15.88 1.45
C PRO A 161 -2.91 -17.28 0.84
N LEU A 162 -2.80 -17.37 -0.48
CA LEU A 162 -2.50 -18.61 -1.21
C LEU A 162 -1.00 -18.97 -1.23
N ASN A 163 -0.11 -18.03 -0.84
CA ASN A 163 1.33 -18.24 -0.79
C ASN A 163 1.98 -17.43 0.37
N LEU A 164 1.56 -17.72 1.59
CA LEU A 164 1.95 -16.98 2.80
C LEU A 164 3.46 -16.99 3.06
N ALA A 165 4.12 -18.13 2.91
CA ALA A 165 5.54 -18.26 3.24
C ALA A 165 6.42 -17.37 2.35
N ASP A 166 6.14 -17.32 1.05
CA ASP A 166 6.86 -16.46 0.11
C ASP A 166 6.53 -14.99 0.36
N GLY A 167 5.27 -14.66 0.61
CA GLY A 167 4.86 -13.29 0.93
C GLY A 167 5.47 -12.75 2.23
N ILE A 168 5.53 -13.55 3.30
CA ILE A 168 6.25 -13.19 4.53
C ILE A 168 7.71 -12.89 4.21
N ARG A 169 8.34 -13.73 3.39
CA ARG A 169 9.71 -13.52 3.00
C ARG A 169 9.88 -12.25 2.15
N ALA A 170 8.95 -11.94 1.27
CA ALA A 170 8.95 -10.71 0.49
C ALA A 170 8.91 -9.47 1.39
N HIS A 171 8.05 -9.45 2.42
CA HIS A 171 8.01 -8.35 3.39
C HIS A 171 9.33 -8.19 4.13
N GLN A 172 9.89 -9.30 4.63
CA GLN A 172 11.17 -9.28 5.34
C GLN A 172 12.30 -8.69 4.49
N ILE A 173 12.34 -9.05 3.20
CA ILE A 173 13.35 -8.54 2.27
C ILE A 173 13.14 -7.04 2.04
N MET A 174 11.93 -6.62 1.66
CA MET A 174 11.59 -5.22 1.38
C MET A 174 11.84 -4.32 2.60
N LEU A 175 11.46 -4.77 3.79
CA LEU A 175 11.54 -4.01 5.04
C LEU A 175 12.90 -4.16 5.75
N GLY A 176 13.89 -4.71 5.06
CA GLY A 176 15.30 -4.66 5.46
C GLY A 176 15.69 -5.60 6.59
N LEU A 177 14.97 -6.72 6.79
CA LEU A 177 15.36 -7.74 7.78
C LEU A 177 16.77 -8.29 7.49
N ASP A 178 17.14 -8.43 6.22
CA ASP A 178 18.45 -8.92 5.81
C ASP A 178 19.51 -7.80 5.70
N GLY A 179 19.16 -6.58 6.12
CA GLY A 179 19.95 -5.36 5.91
C GLY A 179 19.64 -4.65 4.60
N GLY A 180 20.38 -3.57 4.34
CA GLY A 180 20.13 -2.67 3.21
C GLY A 180 19.16 -1.52 3.53
N GLN A 181 18.95 -0.65 2.54
CA GLN A 181 17.96 0.42 2.64
C GLN A 181 16.57 -0.21 2.48
N PRO A 182 15.65 -0.06 3.46
CA PRO A 182 14.32 -0.64 3.33
C PRO A 182 13.51 0.12 2.27
N VAL A 183 12.73 -0.64 1.50
CA VAL A 183 11.71 -0.15 0.58
C VAL A 183 10.35 -0.39 1.21
N GLN A 184 9.61 0.69 1.46
CA GLN A 184 8.32 0.64 2.14
C GLN A 184 7.26 0.00 1.23
N ILE A 185 6.20 -0.52 1.82
CA ILE A 185 5.15 -1.22 1.08
C ILE A 185 3.86 -0.40 1.21
N ILE A 186 3.12 -0.25 0.12
CA ILE A 186 1.82 0.42 0.11
C ILE A 186 0.79 -0.54 -0.47
N GLU A 187 -0.16 -0.97 0.34
CA GLU A 187 -1.11 -2.01 -0.04
C GLU A 187 -2.50 -1.41 -0.31
N ASP A 188 -3.34 -2.15 -1.05
CA ASP A 188 -4.75 -1.81 -1.33
C ASP A 188 -4.93 -0.42 -1.97
N VAL A 189 -4.10 -0.09 -2.96
CA VAL A 189 -4.09 1.22 -3.66
C VAL A 189 -5.12 1.26 -4.78
N ALA A 190 -5.86 2.37 -4.91
CA ALA A 190 -6.81 2.57 -6.02
C ALA A 190 -6.07 3.10 -7.26
N LEU A 191 -5.78 2.24 -8.23
CA LEU A 191 -4.97 2.54 -9.43
C LEU A 191 -5.77 2.50 -10.75
N ALA A 192 -7.01 2.00 -10.75
CA ALA A 192 -7.80 1.74 -11.96
C ALA A 192 -7.98 2.97 -12.87
N GLN A 193 -8.07 4.17 -12.30
CA GLN A 193 -8.35 5.41 -13.04
C GLN A 193 -7.10 6.24 -13.37
N VAL A 194 -5.90 5.74 -13.02
CA VAL A 194 -4.67 6.51 -13.17
C VAL A 194 -4.17 6.42 -14.61
N ASP A 195 -3.85 7.57 -15.19
CA ASP A 195 -3.07 7.63 -16.44
C ASP A 195 -1.56 7.66 -16.09
N PRO A 196 -0.79 6.59 -16.37
CA PRO A 196 0.64 6.53 -16.05
C PRO A 196 1.44 7.69 -16.66
N ALA A 197 1.05 8.16 -17.86
CA ALA A 197 1.78 9.19 -18.60
C ALA A 197 1.62 10.59 -17.98
N ARG A 198 0.70 10.76 -17.03
CA ARG A 198 0.41 12.05 -16.40
C ARG A 198 0.90 12.14 -14.96
N LEU A 199 1.30 11.03 -14.34
CA LEU A 199 1.83 11.04 -12.98
C LEU A 199 3.07 11.93 -12.87
N GLU A 200 3.02 12.88 -11.94
CA GLU A 200 4.09 13.84 -11.70
C GLU A 200 4.66 13.70 -10.28
N LYS A 201 3.77 13.59 -9.30
CA LYS A 201 4.16 13.57 -7.88
C LYS A 201 3.14 12.78 -7.08
N ILE A 202 3.59 12.04 -6.07
CA ILE A 202 2.71 11.36 -5.11
C ILE A 202 3.01 11.85 -3.69
N PHE A 203 1.95 12.10 -2.94
CA PHE A 203 1.98 12.30 -1.49
C PHE A 203 1.28 11.12 -0.82
N VAL A 204 1.99 10.42 0.06
CA VAL A 204 1.45 9.33 0.89
C VAL A 204 1.28 9.88 2.29
N MET A 205 0.05 10.12 2.73
CA MET A 205 -0.20 10.84 3.99
C MET A 205 -0.69 9.87 5.07
N PRO A 206 0.20 9.28 5.89
CA PRO A 206 -0.19 8.45 7.02
C PRO A 206 -0.69 9.27 8.19
N LEU A 207 -1.52 8.66 9.03
CA LEU A 207 -1.67 9.10 10.40
C LEU A 207 -0.41 8.71 11.18
N PHE A 208 0.37 9.69 11.66
CA PHE A 208 1.49 9.40 12.55
C PHE A 208 1.00 9.07 13.96
N VAL A 209 1.22 7.83 14.35
CA VAL A 209 0.99 7.33 15.70
C VAL A 209 2.32 6.79 16.22
N GLU A 210 2.72 7.24 17.40
CA GLU A 210 3.91 6.74 18.06
C GLU A 210 3.74 5.26 18.47
N GLY A 211 4.77 4.45 18.25
CA GLY A 211 4.80 3.06 18.71
C GLY A 211 4.27 2.01 17.72
N ILE A 212 3.82 2.39 16.52
CA ILE A 212 3.29 1.45 15.52
C ILE A 212 4.14 1.36 14.24
N ASP A 213 3.95 0.25 13.53
CA ASP A 213 4.75 -0.20 12.38
C ASP A 213 4.21 0.25 11.02
N SER A 214 2.91 0.48 10.91
CA SER A 214 2.21 0.91 9.70
C SER A 214 1.11 1.91 10.02
N ALA A 215 0.47 2.48 9.00
CA ALA A 215 -0.74 3.27 9.16
C ALA A 215 -1.57 3.30 7.88
N PRO A 216 -2.90 3.43 7.95
CA PRO A 216 -3.72 3.79 6.81
C PRO A 216 -3.30 5.15 6.28
N VAL A 217 -3.30 5.28 4.95
CA VAL A 217 -2.81 6.46 4.25
C VAL A 217 -3.88 7.02 3.33
N THR A 218 -3.90 8.35 3.20
CA THR A 218 -4.52 9.01 2.06
C THR A 218 -3.44 9.33 1.04
N ILE A 219 -3.56 8.79 -0.17
CA ILE A 219 -2.60 9.00 -1.24
C ILE A 219 -3.16 10.03 -2.21
N LEU A 220 -2.41 11.11 -2.42
CA LEU A 220 -2.73 12.17 -3.38
C LEU A 220 -1.75 12.11 -4.54
N ALA A 221 -2.25 11.88 -5.74
CA ALA A 221 -1.49 11.98 -6.98
C ALA A 221 -1.65 13.36 -7.61
N CYS A 222 -0.55 14.04 -7.86
CA CYS A 222 -0.49 15.20 -8.74
C CYS A 222 -0.30 14.71 -10.18
N LEU A 223 -1.18 15.16 -11.05
CA LEU A 223 -1.19 14.83 -12.47
C LEU A 223 -0.86 16.09 -13.28
N ARG A 224 0.03 15.92 -14.27
CA ARG A 224 0.32 16.93 -15.29
C ARG A 224 -0.98 17.35 -15.98
N ASP A 225 -1.08 18.64 -16.22
CA ASP A 225 -2.14 19.18 -17.07
C ASP A 225 -1.89 18.73 -18.53
N ASN A 226 -2.96 18.64 -19.31
CA ASN A 226 -2.90 18.19 -20.71
C ASN A 226 -2.25 19.23 -21.62
#